data_AF-A0A151EXR1-F1
#
_entry.id   AF-A0A151EXR1-F1
#
_cell.length_a   1.000
_cell.length_b   1.000
_cell.length_c   1.000
_cell.angle_alpha   90.00
_cell.angle_beta   90.00
_cell.angle_gamma   90.00
#
_symmetry.space_group_name_H-M   'P 1'
#
loop_
_entity.id
_entity.type
_entity.pdbx_description
1 polymer ?
#
loop_
_entity_poly.entity_id
_entity_poly.type
_entity_poly.pdbx_seq_one_letter_code
_entity_poly.pdbx_strand_id
1 'polypeptide(L)'
;MMKGIQLVGLVVSFYLFYKSYLLVRRREEDVKQFLFWISIGFLLFFSSLFPSIIDVFMDFLGLENRAFAILIVGVLFMYLLFFNFVSRIDFLDRQLSQINEEVSLLRYEMKKLLESKNKK
;
A
#
# COMPACT_ATOMS: atom_id res chain seq x y z
N MET A 1 -33.77 -3.17 -8.79
CA MET A 1 -32.85 -2.57 -9.79
C MET A 1 -31.48 -2.46 -9.15
N MET A 2 -30.50 -3.25 -9.59
CA MET A 2 -29.13 -3.16 -9.06
C MET A 2 -28.58 -1.76 -9.36
N LYS A 3 -28.23 -1.00 -8.31
CA LYS A 3 -27.69 0.36 -8.44
C LYS A 3 -26.28 0.24 -9.02
N GLY A 4 -25.93 1.06 -10.01
CA GLY A 4 -24.61 1.00 -10.69
C GLY A 4 -23.40 1.01 -9.75
N ILE A 5 -23.54 1.63 -8.57
CA ILE A 5 -22.55 1.61 -7.48
C ILE A 5 -22.21 0.18 -7.01
N GLN A 6 -23.18 -0.72 -6.92
CA GLN A 6 -22.94 -2.11 -6.51
C GLN A 6 -22.12 -2.88 -7.56
N LEU A 7 -22.34 -2.59 -8.84
CA LEU A 7 -21.59 -3.22 -9.93
C LEU A 7 -20.12 -2.78 -9.92
N VAL A 8 -19.88 -1.48 -9.71
CA VAL A 8 -18.53 -0.91 -9.59
C VAL A 8 -17.81 -1.52 -8.38
N GLY A 9 -18.48 -1.61 -7.22
CA GLY A 9 -17.91 -2.24 -6.01
C GLY A 9 -17.48 -3.69 -6.24
N LEU A 10 -18.29 -4.47 -6.95
CA LEU A 10 -18.00 -5.86 -7.29
C LEU A 10 -16.77 -5.98 -8.22
N VAL A 11 -16.72 -5.18 -9.29
CA VAL A 11 -15.60 -5.19 -10.24
C VAL A 11 -14.29 -4.76 -9.57
N VAL A 12 -14.33 -3.72 -8.74
CA VAL A 12 -13.16 -3.24 -7.99
C VAL A 12 -12.68 -4.30 -6.99
N SER A 13 -13.59 -4.99 -6.30
CA SER A 13 -13.23 -6.05 -5.36
C SER A 13 -12.53 -7.22 -6.06
N PHE A 14 -13.07 -7.68 -7.21
CA PHE A 14 -12.43 -8.73 -8.01
C PHE A 14 -11.06 -8.31 -8.54
N TYR A 15 -10.93 -7.06 -8.98
CA TYR A 15 -9.65 -6.51 -9.43
C TYR A 15 -8.61 -6.49 -8.30
N LEU A 16 -9.01 -6.09 -7.09
CA LEU A 16 -8.12 -6.09 -5.92
C LEU A 16 -7.71 -7.50 -5.50
N PHE A 17 -8.63 -8.47 -5.51
CA PHE A 17 -8.29 -9.87 -5.26
C PHE A 17 -7.30 -10.41 -6.30
N TYR A 18 -7.53 -10.11 -7.58
CA TYR A 18 -6.62 -10.51 -8.66
C TYR A 18 -5.23 -9.88 -8.50
N LYS A 19 -5.16 -8.56 -8.22
CA LYS A 19 -3.91 -7.85 -7.92
C LYS A 19 -3.16 -8.47 -6.74
N SER A 20 -3.88 -8.81 -5.66
CA SER A 20 -3.29 -9.40 -4.46
C SER A 20 -2.74 -10.81 -4.73
N TYR A 21 -3.46 -11.62 -5.49
CA TYR A 21 -2.99 -12.94 -5.95
C TYR A 21 -1.74 -12.84 -6.83
N LEU A 22 -1.69 -11.84 -7.71
CA LEU A 22 -0.55 -11.61 -8.61
C LEU A 22 0.68 -11.11 -7.85
N LEU A 23 0.50 -10.36 -6.75
CA LEU A 23 1.55 -9.93 -5.83
C LEU A 23 2.21 -11.12 -5.11
N VAL A 24 1.42 -12.08 -4.60
CA VAL A 24 1.95 -13.30 -3.94
C VAL A 24 2.74 -14.17 -4.90
N ARG A 25 2.26 -14.30 -6.14
CA ARG A 25 2.89 -15.15 -7.13
C ARG A 25 4.26 -14.66 -7.59
N ARG A 26 4.56 -13.36 -7.43
CA ARG A 26 5.85 -12.77 -7.81
C ARG A 26 6.95 -12.86 -6.76
N ARG A 27 6.70 -13.36 -5.53
CA ARG A 27 7.71 -13.53 -4.44
C ARG A 27 8.61 -12.30 -4.15
N GLU A 28 8.24 -11.11 -4.60
CA GLU A 28 9.15 -9.94 -4.58
C GLU A 28 8.95 -8.99 -3.40
N GLU A 29 7.83 -9.01 -2.66
CA GLU A 29 7.68 -8.13 -1.49
C GLU A 29 6.91 -8.72 -0.28
N ASP A 30 7.31 -8.17 0.88
CA ASP A 30 6.93 -8.44 2.27
C ASP A 30 5.45 -8.80 2.46
N VAL A 31 5.19 -9.93 3.15
CA VAL A 31 3.86 -10.50 3.46
C VAL A 31 2.88 -9.46 3.99
N LYS A 32 3.41 -8.41 4.63
CA LYS A 32 2.68 -7.24 5.14
C LYS A 32 1.89 -6.50 4.06
N GLN A 33 2.45 -6.28 2.87
CA GLN A 33 1.75 -5.54 1.82
C GLN A 33 0.61 -6.35 1.20
N PHE A 34 0.82 -7.66 1.07
CA PHE A 34 -0.25 -8.59 0.67
C PHE A 34 -1.41 -8.59 1.67
N LEU A 35 -1.10 -8.71 2.98
CA LEU A 35 -2.11 -8.62 4.03
C LEU A 35 -2.87 -7.30 3.99
N PHE A 36 -2.17 -6.19 3.73
CA PHE A 36 -2.78 -4.87 3.60
C PHE A 36 -3.78 -4.83 2.43
N TRP A 37 -3.38 -5.23 1.22
CA TRP A 37 -4.27 -5.24 0.05
C TRP A 37 -5.44 -6.23 0.19
N ILE A 38 -5.22 -7.40 0.81
CA ILE A 38 -6.31 -8.32 1.13
C ILE A 38 -7.30 -7.71 2.10
N SER A 39 -6.82 -7.07 3.17
CA SER A 39 -7.70 -6.45 4.17
C SER A 39 -8.56 -5.36 3.55
N ILE A 40 -7.98 -4.58 2.65
CA ILE A 40 -8.67 -3.55 1.86
C ILE A 40 -9.72 -4.17 0.93
N GLY A 41 -9.35 -5.20 0.16
CA GLY A 41 -10.27 -5.90 -0.72
C GLY A 41 -11.44 -6.51 0.03
N PHE A 42 -11.19 -7.05 1.22
CA PHE A 42 -12.20 -7.60 2.10
C PHE A 42 -13.15 -6.52 2.65
N LEU A 43 -12.62 -5.39 3.12
CA LEU A 43 -13.40 -4.22 3.55
C LEU A 43 -14.33 -3.71 2.45
N LEU A 44 -13.83 -3.62 1.21
CA LEU A 44 -14.62 -3.20 0.05
C LEU A 44 -15.67 -4.23 -0.37
N PHE A 45 -15.32 -5.51 -0.33
CA PHE A 45 -16.26 -6.59 -0.63
C PHE A 45 -17.44 -6.61 0.37
N PHE A 46 -17.14 -6.49 1.67
CA PHE A 46 -18.16 -6.41 2.70
C PHE A 46 -19.00 -5.14 2.60
N SER A 47 -18.41 -3.98 2.31
CA SER A 47 -19.19 -2.74 2.14
C SER A 47 -20.09 -2.79 0.91
N SER A 48 -19.68 -3.50 -0.16
CA SER A 48 -20.49 -3.70 -1.36
C SER A 48 -21.67 -4.65 -1.12
N LEU A 49 -21.51 -5.67 -0.28
CA LEU A 49 -22.58 -6.62 0.07
C LEU A 49 -23.58 -6.03 1.07
N PHE A 50 -23.11 -5.19 2.00
CA PHE A 50 -23.91 -4.64 3.09
C PHE A 50 -23.89 -3.10 3.07
N PRO A 51 -24.84 -2.45 2.35
CA PRO A 51 -24.97 -0.99 2.32
C PRO A 51 -25.17 -0.39 3.73
N SER A 52 -25.72 -1.18 4.65
CA SER A 52 -25.95 -0.79 6.05
C SER A 52 -24.68 -0.35 6.78
N ILE A 53 -23.49 -0.82 6.36
CA ILE A 53 -22.22 -0.36 6.95
C ILE A 53 -22.02 1.13 6.67
N ILE A 54 -22.32 1.58 5.45
CA ILE A 54 -22.22 3.00 5.07
C ILE A 54 -23.27 3.81 5.81
N ASP A 55 -24.47 3.26 6.04
CA ASP A 55 -25.52 3.91 6.81
C ASP A 55 -25.10 4.13 8.28
N VAL A 56 -24.41 3.17 8.91
CA VAL A 56 -23.83 3.36 10.26
C VAL A 56 -22.80 4.48 10.29
N PHE A 57 -21.93 4.57 9.28
CA PHE A 57 -20.96 5.67 9.18
C PHE A 57 -21.65 7.02 8.92
N MET A 58 -22.74 7.04 8.16
CA MET A 58 -23.55 8.24 7.97
C MET A 58 -24.14 8.73 9.28
N ASP A 59 -24.76 7.85 10.06
CA ASP A 59 -25.34 8.20 11.35
C ASP A 59 -24.26 8.67 12.33
N PHE A 60 -23.09 8.01 12.34
CA PHE A 60 -21.96 8.40 13.17
C PHE A 60 -21.37 9.76 12.79
N LEU A 61 -21.28 10.06 11.50
CA LEU A 61 -20.76 11.34 10.98
C LEU A 61 -21.83 12.43 10.88
N GLY A 62 -23.10 12.13 11.17
CA GLY A 62 -24.23 13.06 11.03
C GLY A 62 -24.52 13.46 9.58
N LEU A 63 -24.26 12.59 8.61
CA LEU A 63 -24.40 12.88 7.19
C LEU A 63 -25.76 12.41 6.66
N GLU A 64 -26.55 13.33 6.10
CA GLU A 64 -27.84 12.98 5.49
C GLU A 64 -27.69 12.34 4.10
N ASN A 65 -26.57 12.58 3.41
CA ASN A 65 -26.38 12.15 2.04
C ASN A 65 -25.30 11.05 1.91
N ARG A 66 -25.72 9.88 1.42
CA ARG A 66 -24.87 8.71 1.13
C ARG A 66 -23.67 9.03 0.25
N ALA A 67 -23.82 9.91 -0.73
CA ALA A 67 -22.73 10.26 -1.64
C ALA A 67 -21.58 10.96 -0.90
N PHE A 68 -21.90 11.86 0.03
CA PHE A 68 -20.88 12.54 0.83
C PHE A 68 -20.19 11.59 1.81
N ALA A 69 -20.91 10.63 2.41
CA ALA A 69 -20.30 9.63 3.28
C ALA A 69 -19.30 8.75 2.52
N ILE A 70 -19.67 8.26 1.33
CA ILE A 70 -18.76 7.49 0.46
C ILE A 70 -17.53 8.32 0.10
N LEU A 71 -17.72 9.60 -0.22
CA LEU A 71 -16.62 10.50 -0.59
C LEU A 71 -15.66 10.71 0.59
N ILE A 72 -16.18 11.00 1.78
CA ILE A 72 -15.37 11.20 3.00
C ILE A 72 -14.60 9.93 3.34
N VAL A 73 -15.25 8.76 3.35
CA VAL A 73 -14.60 7.47 3.58
C VAL A 73 -13.53 7.21 2.52
N GLY A 74 -13.82 7.50 1.25
CA GLY A 74 -12.87 7.37 0.14
C GLY A 74 -11.64 8.28 0.30
N VAL A 75 -11.83 9.53 0.73
CA VAL A 75 -10.73 10.47 0.98
C VAL A 75 -9.89 10.05 2.18
N LEU A 76 -10.50 9.63 3.28
CA LEU A 76 -9.79 9.10 4.44
C LEU A 76 -8.98 7.86 4.06
N PHE A 77 -9.58 6.98 3.28
CA PHE A 77 -8.92 5.78 2.78
C PHE A 77 -7.75 6.12 1.85
N MET A 78 -7.93 7.07 0.94
CA MET A 78 -6.86 7.61 0.09
C MET A 78 -5.70 8.18 0.92
N TYR A 79 -6.01 8.88 2.02
CA TYR A 79 -5.00 9.42 2.92
C TYR A 79 -4.20 8.30 3.61
N LEU A 80 -4.87 7.25 4.10
CA LEU A 80 -4.21 6.09 4.68
C LEU A 80 -3.30 5.37 3.68
N LEU A 81 -3.77 5.21 2.44
CA LEU A 81 -2.93 4.68 1.35
C LEU A 81 -1.72 5.57 1.12
N PHE A 82 -1.92 6.86 0.95
CA PHE A 82 -0.84 7.81 0.72
C PHE A 82 0.21 7.77 1.84
N PHE A 83 -0.23 7.76 3.10
CA PHE A 83 0.65 7.63 4.25
C PHE A 83 1.46 6.34 4.24
N ASN A 84 0.84 5.22 3.85
CA ASN A 84 1.54 3.94 3.69
C ASN A 84 2.62 4.01 2.60
N PHE A 85 2.29 4.64 1.46
CA PHE A 85 3.24 4.84 0.37
C PHE A 85 4.43 5.69 0.82
N VAL A 86 4.20 6.82 1.48
CA VAL A 86 5.27 7.69 2.00
C VAL A 86 6.15 6.92 2.98
N SER A 87 5.55 6.23 3.95
CA SER A 87 6.30 5.43 4.94
C SER A 87 7.19 4.38 4.28
N ARG A 88 6.72 3.80 3.17
CA ARG A 88 7.49 2.82 2.41
C ARG A 88 8.62 3.46 1.61
N ILE A 89 8.37 4.60 0.97
CA ILE A 89 9.41 5.39 0.30
C ILE A 89 10.52 5.73 1.29
N ASP A 90 10.18 6.21 2.48
CA ASP A 90 11.16 6.54 3.53
C ASP A 90 11.98 5.33 3.95
N PHE A 91 11.37 4.14 4.01
CA PHE A 91 12.07 2.90 4.33
C PHE A 91 13.03 2.48 3.22
N LEU A 92 12.63 2.63 1.95
CA LEU A 92 13.50 2.35 0.81
C LEU A 92 14.67 3.34 0.75
N ASP A 93 14.42 4.62 1.02
CA ASP A 93 15.46 5.66 1.02
C ASP A 93 16.53 5.39 2.09
N ARG A 94 16.11 4.97 3.29
CA ARG A 94 17.04 4.55 4.35
C ARG A 94 17.91 3.36 3.94
N GLN A 95 17.33 2.33 3.33
CA GLN A 95 18.10 1.17 2.86
C GLN A 95 19.07 1.56 1.75
N LEU A 96 18.64 2.42 0.82
CA LEU A 96 19.51 2.90 -0.25
C LEU A 96 20.71 3.68 0.31
N SER A 97 20.47 4.51 1.32
CA SER A 97 21.52 5.25 2.01
C SER A 97 22.54 4.31 2.68
N GLN A 98 22.08 3.29 3.40
CA GLN A 98 22.96 2.28 4.03
C GLN A 98 23.81 1.54 3.01
N ILE A 99 23.21 1.07 1.91
CA ILE A 99 23.93 0.39 0.84
C ILE A 99 24.97 1.33 0.21
N ASN A 100 24.63 2.60 0.01
CA ASN A 100 25.57 3.58 -0.54
C ASN A 100 26.76 3.83 0.39
N GLU A 101 26.55 3.84 1.71
CA GLU A 101 27.61 3.95 2.71
C GLU A 101 28.52 2.71 2.68
N GLU A 102 27.95 1.50 2.69
CA GLU A 102 28.70 0.25 2.60
C GLU A 102 29.55 0.16 1.32
N VAL A 103 28.99 0.54 0.17
CA VAL A 103 29.71 0.58 -1.11
C VAL A 103 30.84 1.60 -1.06
N SER A 104 30.63 2.75 -0.43
CA SER A 104 31.65 3.80 -0.31
C SER A 104 32.82 3.35 0.56
N LEU A 105 32.54 2.68 1.69
CA LEU A 105 33.55 2.09 2.57
C LEU A 105 34.34 0.99 1.86
N LEU A 106 33.67 0.05 1.18
CA LEU A 106 34.30 -1.01 0.40
C LEU A 106 35.25 -0.46 -0.67
N ARG A 107 34.82 0.58 -1.41
CA ARG A 107 35.67 1.25 -2.41
C ARG A 107 36.90 1.89 -1.78
N TYR A 108 36.77 2.49 -0.60
CA TYR A 108 37.87 3.09 0.12
C TYR A 108 38.90 2.04 0.58
N GLU A 109 38.44 0.93 1.15
CA GLU A 109 39.31 -0.18 1.58
C GLU A 109 40.06 -0.82 0.41
N MET A 110 39.38 -1.06 -0.71
CA MET A 110 40.02 -1.58 -1.93
C MET A 110 41.14 -0.65 -2.43
N LYS A 111 40.90 0.67 -2.43
CA LYS A 111 41.92 1.65 -2.84
C LYS A 111 43.15 1.58 -1.93
N LYS A 112 42.94 1.52 -0.61
CA LYS A 112 44.03 1.43 0.38
C LYS A 112 44.84 0.13 0.23
N LEU A 113 44.18 -0.99 -0.04
CA LEU A 113 44.85 -2.27 -0.29
C LEU A 113 45.73 -2.21 -1.56
N LEU A 114 45.23 -1.62 -2.65
CA LEU A 114 45.99 -1.44 -3.89
C LEU A 114 47.23 -0.55 -3.67
N GLU A 115 47.09 0.56 -2.93
CA GLU A 115 48.20 1.44 -2.59
C GLU A 115 49.26 0.74 -1.71
N SER A 116 48.84 -0.12 -0.78
CA SER A 116 49.76 -0.91 0.04
C SER A 116 50.54 -1.97 -0.76
N LYS A 117 49.92 -2.51 -1.81
CA LYS A 117 50.52 -3.53 -2.69
C LYS A 117 51.53 -2.91 -3.66
N ASN A 118 51.32 -1.68 -4.10
CA ASN A 118 52.26 -0.92 -4.95
C ASN A 118 53.47 -0.35 -4.19
N LYS A 119 53.45 -0.33 -2.85
CA LYS A 119 54.57 0.12 -2.02
C LYS A 119 55.51 -1.01 -1.57
N LYS A 120 55.18 -2.27 -1.89
CA LYS A 120 56.05 -3.44 -1.71
C LYS A 120 56.66 -3.85 -3.05
#